data_AF-A0A6I1L3Z2-F1
#
_entry.id   AF-A0A6I1L3Z2-F1
#
_cell.length_a   1.000
_cell.length_b   1.000
_cell.length_c   1.000
_cell.angle_alpha   90.00
_cell.angle_beta   90.00
_cell.angle_gamma   90.00
#
_symmetry.space_group_name_H-M   'P 1'
#
loop_
_entity.id
_entity.type
_entity.pdbx_description
1 polymer ?
#
loop_
_entity_poly.entity_id
_entity_poly.type
_entity_poly.pdbx_seq_one_letter_code
_entity_poly.pdbx_strand_id
1 'polypeptide(L)'
;MTGKVKVSQTVLKVGTLMPNNPVIKYNDGRLLPQTFQGGEIVSNEIKDLTLTAGQIDSAKGRNSSNNENLSIAGANKSSNYLTGKFSNKFYYAGADYKITKDLTASYYYGELKDFYSQNFLGLVHNWAIGPGVLKSDLRYYRSRDNGSNGNTSAYYTSGYYDNGAKPVASGKVDNDLYSYLALYSVAGHTFGAGYQYTKGDSDFPWINQGDGSSNSTTTDMQIQKFARAGERTWQARYAYDFAKVGVPGLTAGVVYLRGSNIDTVVSGADTTGRTEWERDITLAYVIPEGPLKNLGFAWKNAMWRTDITNARDQDENRLIVSYSIPLL
;
A
#
# COMPACT_ATOMS: atom_id res chain seq x y z
N MET A 1 -7.41 -15.70 16.20
CA MET A 1 -8.85 -16.07 16.10
C MET A 1 -9.66 -14.78 16.07
N THR A 2 -10.83 -14.77 15.44
CA THR A 2 -11.68 -13.58 15.31
C THR A 2 -13.11 -13.91 15.72
N GLY A 3 -13.58 -13.30 16.81
CA GLY A 3 -15.00 -13.32 17.17
C GLY A 3 -15.77 -12.42 16.22
N LYS A 4 -16.98 -12.83 15.81
CA LYS A 4 -17.84 -12.06 14.91
C LYS A 4 -19.27 -12.04 15.44
N VAL A 5 -19.90 -10.88 15.41
CA VAL A 5 -21.32 -10.69 15.71
C VAL A 5 -21.94 -9.92 14.55
N LYS A 6 -23.07 -10.40 14.04
CA LYS A 6 -23.82 -9.74 12.96
C LYS A 6 -25.22 -9.37 13.44
N VAL A 7 -25.60 -8.12 13.26
CA VAL A 7 -26.96 -7.61 13.47
C VAL A 7 -27.37 -6.87 12.19
N SER A 8 -28.48 -7.28 11.56
CA SER A 8 -28.88 -6.79 10.23
C SER A 8 -27.74 -6.92 9.19
N GLN A 9 -27.31 -5.82 8.55
CA GLN A 9 -26.22 -5.75 7.58
C GLN A 9 -24.94 -5.17 8.20
N THR A 10 -24.86 -5.18 9.53
CA THR A 10 -23.74 -4.67 10.31
C THR A 10 -23.02 -5.82 11.00
N VAL A 11 -21.70 -5.88 10.83
CA VAL A 11 -20.83 -6.93 11.37
C VAL A 11 -19.74 -6.30 12.23
N LEU A 12 -19.68 -6.71 13.50
CA LEU A 12 -18.56 -6.46 14.40
C LEU A 12 -17.60 -7.65 14.38
N LYS A 13 -16.31 -7.38 14.26
CA LYS A 13 -15.21 -8.35 14.36
C LYS A 13 -14.26 -7.91 15.46
N VAL A 14 -13.84 -8.85 16.32
CA VAL A 14 -12.87 -8.60 17.39
C VAL A 14 -11.83 -9.72 17.42
N GLY A 15 -10.55 -9.37 17.52
CA GLY A 15 -9.42 -10.28 17.51
C GLY A 15 -8.54 -10.07 16.29
N THR A 16 -8.20 -11.16 15.59
CA THR A 16 -7.28 -11.09 14.44
C THR A 16 -7.98 -10.53 13.20
N LEU A 17 -7.40 -9.52 12.58
CA LEU A 17 -7.96 -8.78 11.45
C LEU A 17 -6.93 -8.72 10.31
N MET A 18 -7.44 -8.62 9.07
CA MET A 18 -6.65 -8.34 7.86
C MET A 18 -7.31 -7.16 7.12
N PRO A 19 -7.27 -5.95 7.70
CA PRO A 19 -7.85 -4.77 7.09
C PRO A 19 -7.19 -4.46 5.75
N ASN A 20 -8.00 -4.09 4.78
CA ASN A 20 -7.57 -3.74 3.43
C ASN A 20 -8.37 -2.55 2.92
N ASN A 21 -7.98 -1.37 3.38
CA ASN A 21 -8.57 -0.10 2.98
C ASN A 21 -7.47 0.94 2.70
N PRO A 22 -7.80 2.16 2.28
CA PRO A 22 -6.81 3.14 1.87
C PRO A 22 -5.83 3.60 2.97
N VAL A 23 -6.21 3.56 4.26
CA VAL A 23 -5.39 4.06 5.38
C VAL A 23 -4.71 2.95 6.19
N ILE A 24 -5.14 1.70 6.01
CA ILE A 24 -4.51 0.52 6.59
C ILE A 24 -4.65 -0.70 5.67
N LYS A 25 -3.52 -1.37 5.42
CA LYS A 25 -3.44 -2.51 4.50
C LYS A 25 -2.48 -3.57 5.04
N TYR A 26 -2.95 -4.80 5.10
CA TYR A 26 -2.09 -5.94 5.42
C TYR A 26 -1.14 -6.29 4.26
N ASN A 27 0.07 -6.74 4.59
CA ASN A 27 1.01 -7.27 3.61
C ASN A 27 0.93 -8.80 3.52
N ASP A 28 0.88 -9.32 2.30
CA ASP A 28 0.96 -10.77 2.01
C ASP A 28 2.02 -11.08 0.93
N GLY A 29 3.15 -10.38 1.04
CA GLY A 29 4.22 -10.46 0.04
C GLY A 29 5.24 -11.58 0.25
N ARG A 30 5.02 -12.46 1.24
CA ARG A 30 5.92 -13.53 1.68
C ARG A 30 5.09 -14.78 2.03
N LEU A 31 5.64 -15.70 2.84
CA LEU A 31 5.02 -17.01 3.09
C LEU A 31 3.70 -16.94 3.89
N LEU A 32 3.64 -16.05 4.89
CA LEU A 32 2.45 -15.87 5.72
C LEU A 32 2.02 -14.40 5.67
N PRO A 33 0.71 -14.12 5.77
CA PRO A 33 0.22 -12.76 5.78
C PRO A 33 0.56 -12.05 7.11
N GLN A 34 0.77 -10.74 7.01
CA GLN A 34 0.67 -9.84 8.15
C GLN A 34 -0.77 -9.85 8.67
N THR A 35 -0.92 -9.89 9.99
CA THR A 35 -2.23 -9.78 10.64
C THR A 35 -2.20 -8.70 11.69
N PHE A 36 -3.35 -8.13 12.00
CA PHE A 36 -3.51 -7.12 13.04
C PHE A 36 -4.40 -7.65 14.17
N GLN A 37 -4.26 -7.11 15.37
CA GLN A 37 -5.21 -7.35 16.46
C GLN A 37 -6.00 -6.09 16.77
N GLY A 38 -7.31 -6.22 16.92
CA GLY A 38 -8.16 -5.11 17.31
C GLY A 38 -9.65 -5.39 17.09
N GLY A 39 -10.41 -4.32 16.89
CA GLY A 39 -11.84 -4.36 16.59
C GLY A 39 -12.15 -3.63 15.28
N GLU A 40 -13.07 -4.18 14.49
CA GLU A 40 -13.58 -3.59 13.26
C GLU A 40 -15.11 -3.75 13.20
N ILE A 41 -15.82 -2.67 12.89
CA ILE A 41 -17.23 -2.69 12.55
C ILE A 41 -17.41 -2.27 11.09
N VAL A 42 -18.19 -3.05 10.35
CA VAL A 42 -18.58 -2.75 8.97
C VAL A 42 -20.09 -2.75 8.88
N SER A 43 -20.66 -1.68 8.35
CA SER A 43 -22.12 -1.49 8.21
C SER A 43 -22.50 -1.25 6.76
N ASN A 44 -23.53 -1.96 6.29
CA ASN A 44 -24.15 -1.79 4.98
C ASN A 44 -25.68 -1.57 5.12
N GLU A 45 -26.12 -0.88 6.17
CA GLU A 45 -27.56 -0.60 6.38
C GLU A 45 -28.10 0.39 5.34
N ILE A 46 -27.25 1.31 4.88
CA ILE A 46 -27.62 2.33 3.90
C ILE A 46 -27.27 1.81 2.52
N LYS A 47 -28.26 1.83 1.61
CA LYS A 47 -28.07 1.39 0.23
C LYS A 47 -26.89 2.12 -0.41
N ASP A 48 -26.05 1.37 -1.12
CA ASP A 48 -24.89 1.86 -1.87
C ASP A 48 -23.77 2.49 -1.02
N LEU A 49 -23.87 2.44 0.31
CA LEU A 49 -22.91 2.99 1.25
C LEU A 49 -22.37 1.89 2.18
N THR A 50 -21.06 1.70 2.17
CA THR A 50 -20.35 0.85 3.14
C THR A 50 -19.61 1.74 4.12
N LEU A 51 -19.93 1.63 5.40
CA LEU A 51 -19.23 2.31 6.48
C LEU A 51 -18.31 1.33 7.20
N THR A 52 -17.06 1.72 7.44
CA THR A 52 -16.08 0.91 8.15
C THR A 52 -15.43 1.75 9.24
N ALA A 53 -15.32 1.23 10.46
CA ALA A 53 -14.55 1.85 11.53
C ALA A 53 -13.85 0.79 12.38
N GLY A 54 -12.71 1.13 12.97
CA GLY A 54 -11.98 0.21 13.82
C GLY A 54 -10.86 0.84 14.62
N GLN A 55 -10.36 0.05 15.56
CA GLN A 55 -9.15 0.32 16.33
C GLN A 55 -8.24 -0.91 16.23
N ILE A 56 -6.96 -0.68 15.94
CA ILE A 56 -5.91 -1.69 15.92
C ILE A 56 -4.91 -1.40 17.02
N ASP A 57 -4.53 -2.44 17.75
CA ASP A 57 -3.62 -2.34 18.90
C ASP A 57 -2.21 -2.83 18.56
N SER A 58 -2.10 -3.85 17.72
CA SER A 58 -0.82 -4.48 17.38
C SER A 58 -0.86 -5.14 16.00
N ALA A 59 0.33 -5.41 15.47
CA ALA A 59 0.54 -6.15 14.25
C ALA A 59 1.43 -7.36 14.51
N LYS A 60 1.16 -8.47 13.84
CA LYS A 60 2.06 -9.60 13.70
C LYS A 60 2.66 -9.56 12.31
N GLY A 61 3.97 -9.31 12.23
CA GLY A 61 4.72 -9.27 10.99
C GLY A 61 4.62 -10.59 10.22
N ARG A 62 4.77 -10.52 8.89
CA ARG A 62 4.73 -11.69 7.97
C ARG A 62 5.84 -12.73 8.23
N ASN A 63 6.89 -12.34 8.95
CA ASN A 63 8.04 -13.15 9.35
C ASN A 63 8.14 -13.30 10.89
N SER A 64 7.08 -12.97 11.63
CA SER A 64 7.06 -13.00 13.10
C SER A 64 5.90 -13.82 13.66
N SER A 65 6.12 -14.38 14.84
CA SER A 65 5.08 -15.00 15.68
C SER A 65 4.54 -14.08 16.77
N ASN A 66 5.16 -12.92 16.98
CA ASN A 66 4.82 -12.00 18.07
C ASN A 66 3.83 -10.93 17.58
N ASN A 67 2.93 -10.49 18.46
CA ASN A 67 2.19 -9.25 18.23
C ASN A 67 2.99 -8.09 18.79
N GLU A 68 3.26 -7.10 17.95
CA GLU A 68 4.11 -5.96 18.26
C GLU A 68 3.32 -4.67 18.05
N ASN A 69 3.68 -3.65 18.84
CA ASN A 69 3.05 -2.34 18.72
C ASN A 69 3.36 -1.71 17.35
N LEU A 70 2.54 -0.74 16.98
CA LEU A 70 2.55 -0.11 15.66
C LEU A 70 3.58 1.03 15.61
N SER A 71 4.13 1.32 14.43
CA SER A 71 5.10 2.40 14.23
C SER A 71 5.08 2.84 12.77
N ILE A 72 5.95 3.77 12.40
CA ILE A 72 6.17 4.25 11.04
C ILE A 72 7.67 4.24 10.70
N ALA A 73 8.00 4.37 9.42
CA ALA A 73 9.38 4.49 8.96
C ALA A 73 10.08 5.68 9.65
N GLY A 74 11.35 5.49 10.01
CA GLY A 74 12.17 6.46 10.77
C GLY A 74 12.09 6.24 12.28
N ALA A 75 10.88 6.18 12.83
CA ALA A 75 10.65 5.97 14.27
C ALA A 75 10.75 4.50 14.71
N ASN A 76 10.50 3.55 13.80
CA ASN A 76 10.60 2.12 14.07
C ASN A 76 12.06 1.61 14.25
N LYS A 77 13.06 2.44 13.89
CA LYS A 77 14.50 2.13 13.96
C LYS A 77 14.83 0.74 13.37
N SER A 78 14.24 0.40 12.22
CA SER A 78 14.42 -0.89 11.56
C SER A 78 14.12 -2.08 12.47
N SER A 79 12.93 -2.07 13.09
CA SER A 79 12.47 -3.07 14.07
C SER A 79 13.30 -3.14 15.36
N ASN A 80 14.08 -2.10 15.70
CA ASN A 80 14.80 -2.06 16.97
C ASN A 80 13.87 -1.57 18.11
N TYR A 81 13.26 -2.53 18.80
CA TYR A 81 12.31 -2.27 19.89
C TYR A 81 12.90 -1.58 21.13
N LEU A 82 14.23 -1.53 21.30
CA LEU A 82 14.88 -0.83 22.41
C LEU A 82 14.95 0.68 22.18
N THR A 83 15.15 1.09 20.93
CA THR A 83 15.39 2.51 20.56
C THR A 83 14.24 3.12 19.78
N GLY A 84 13.42 2.30 19.13
CA GLY A 84 12.25 2.73 18.39
C GLY A 84 11.17 3.34 19.28
N LYS A 85 10.19 3.95 18.62
CA LYS A 85 8.96 4.42 19.24
C LYS A 85 7.79 3.72 18.58
N PHE A 86 6.83 3.34 19.41
CA PHE A 86 5.69 2.54 19.00
C PHE A 86 4.44 3.02 19.72
N SER A 87 3.30 2.80 19.08
CA SER A 87 1.97 3.11 19.60
C SER A 87 1.11 1.86 19.51
N ASN A 88 0.25 1.66 20.50
CA ASN A 88 -0.71 0.56 20.53
C ASN A 88 -2.12 1.02 20.18
N LYS A 89 -2.25 2.14 19.45
CA LYS A 89 -3.53 2.73 19.10
C LYS A 89 -3.49 3.30 17.69
N PHE A 90 -4.09 2.57 16.76
CA PHE A 90 -4.43 3.07 15.44
C PHE A 90 -5.95 3.07 15.26
N TYR A 91 -6.53 4.25 15.08
CA TYR A 91 -7.95 4.42 14.79
C TYR A 91 -8.13 4.62 13.30
N TYR A 92 -9.21 4.06 12.73
CA TYR A 92 -9.60 4.38 11.36
C TYR A 92 -11.11 4.35 11.22
N ALA A 93 -11.63 5.20 10.34
CA ALA A 93 -13.02 5.22 9.95
C ALA A 93 -13.14 5.71 8.51
N GLY A 94 -14.14 5.24 7.78
CA GLY A 94 -14.35 5.69 6.42
C GLY A 94 -15.60 5.11 5.78
N ALA A 95 -15.80 5.53 4.54
CA ALA A 95 -16.97 5.25 3.75
C ALA A 95 -16.57 4.99 2.30
N ASP A 96 -17.20 3.99 1.69
CA ASP A 96 -17.25 3.80 0.25
C ASP A 96 -18.70 4.02 -0.20
N TYR A 97 -18.92 4.96 -1.12
CA TYR A 97 -20.24 5.28 -1.66
C TYR A 97 -20.29 5.07 -3.17
N LYS A 98 -21.16 4.17 -3.62
CA LYS A 98 -21.44 3.96 -5.04
C LYS A 98 -22.41 5.04 -5.52
N ILE A 99 -21.86 6.15 -6.00
CA ILE A 99 -22.63 7.28 -6.55
C ILE A 99 -23.45 6.80 -7.76
N THR A 100 -22.86 5.96 -8.60
CA THR A 100 -23.53 5.26 -9.69
C THR A 100 -23.06 3.81 -9.76
N LYS A 101 -23.59 3.03 -10.71
CA LYS A 101 -23.09 1.66 -10.97
C LYS A 101 -21.61 1.62 -11.39
N ASP A 102 -21.08 2.72 -11.92
CA ASP A 102 -19.74 2.80 -12.50
C ASP A 102 -18.80 3.71 -11.70
N LEU A 103 -19.32 4.50 -10.76
CA LEU A 103 -18.58 5.51 -9.99
C LEU A 103 -18.68 5.28 -8.48
N THR A 104 -17.55 5.04 -7.85
CA THR A 104 -17.41 4.96 -6.39
C THR A 104 -16.55 6.10 -5.88
N ALA A 105 -17.05 6.82 -4.88
CA ALA A 105 -16.27 7.77 -4.10
C ALA A 105 -15.97 7.19 -2.72
N SER A 106 -14.79 7.49 -2.19
CA SER A 106 -14.32 6.96 -0.91
C SER A 106 -13.72 8.07 -0.06
N TYR A 107 -13.98 8.05 1.24
CA TYR A 107 -13.29 8.87 2.22
C TYR A 107 -12.87 8.02 3.40
N TYR A 108 -11.61 8.16 3.84
CA TYR A 108 -11.11 7.48 5.03
C TYR A 108 -10.28 8.43 5.88
N TYR A 109 -10.41 8.30 7.19
CA TYR A 109 -9.52 8.88 8.19
C TYR A 109 -8.78 7.74 8.89
N GLY A 110 -7.48 7.91 9.10
CA GLY A 110 -6.65 7.03 9.91
C GLY A 110 -5.77 7.84 10.85
N GLU A 111 -5.61 7.40 12.09
CA GLU A 111 -4.77 8.06 13.08
C GLU A 111 -3.96 7.03 13.84
N LEU A 112 -2.63 7.13 13.72
CA LEU A 112 -1.71 6.44 14.61
C LEU A 112 -1.34 7.40 15.73
N LYS A 113 -1.84 7.13 16.95
CA LYS A 113 -1.62 7.98 18.11
C LYS A 113 -0.13 8.26 18.30
N ASP A 114 0.22 9.52 18.55
CA ASP A 114 1.59 10.04 18.73
C ASP A 114 2.47 10.06 17.47
N PHE A 115 1.91 9.71 16.32
CA PHE A 115 2.61 9.69 15.04
C PHE A 115 1.96 10.58 13.99
N TYR A 116 0.79 10.18 13.48
CA TYR A 116 0.16 10.89 12.38
C TYR A 116 -1.35 10.77 12.38
N SER A 117 -1.99 11.75 11.77
CA SER A 117 -3.36 11.66 11.23
C SER A 117 -3.29 11.71 9.70
N GLN A 118 -4.17 10.97 9.03
CA GLN A 118 -4.20 10.85 7.58
C GLN A 118 -5.63 10.85 7.08
N ASN A 119 -5.92 11.79 6.19
CA ASN A 119 -7.17 11.84 5.44
C ASN A 119 -6.92 11.28 4.04
N PHE A 120 -7.85 10.48 3.55
CA PHE A 120 -7.86 9.93 2.20
C PHE A 120 -9.13 10.30 1.47
N LEU A 121 -9.00 10.72 0.21
CA LEU A 121 -10.08 10.85 -0.75
C LEU A 121 -9.78 9.98 -1.98
N GLY A 122 -10.77 9.21 -2.40
CA GLY A 122 -10.67 8.29 -3.53
C GLY A 122 -11.83 8.46 -4.50
N LEU A 123 -11.55 8.29 -5.79
CA LEU A 123 -12.57 8.17 -6.84
C LEU A 123 -12.18 7.07 -7.80
N VAL A 124 -13.07 6.10 -7.99
CA VAL A 124 -12.90 5.03 -8.97
C VAL A 124 -14.07 5.06 -9.96
N HIS A 125 -13.76 5.21 -11.25
CA HIS A 125 -14.74 5.25 -12.33
C HIS A 125 -14.44 4.17 -13.38
N ASN A 126 -15.44 3.39 -13.79
CA ASN A 126 -15.34 2.42 -14.88
C ASN A 126 -16.13 2.88 -16.09
N TRP A 127 -15.45 3.43 -17.09
CA TRP A 127 -16.08 3.94 -18.30
C TRP A 127 -16.02 2.88 -19.41
N ALA A 128 -17.17 2.34 -19.81
CA ALA A 128 -17.25 1.52 -21.02
C ALA A 128 -16.99 2.37 -22.28
N ILE A 129 -15.97 2.01 -23.05
CA ILE A 129 -15.56 2.72 -24.28
C ILE A 129 -15.37 1.69 -25.39
N GLY A 130 -16.36 1.63 -26.30
CA GLY A 130 -16.41 0.61 -27.35
C GLY A 130 -16.45 -0.81 -26.75
N PRO A 131 -15.59 -1.75 -27.23
CA PRO A 131 -15.53 -3.10 -26.69
C PRO A 131 -14.75 -3.23 -25.37
N GLY A 132 -14.18 -2.13 -24.87
CA GLY A 132 -13.32 -2.11 -23.69
C GLY A 132 -13.87 -1.28 -22.54
N VAL A 133 -13.13 -1.26 -21.44
CA VAL A 133 -13.44 -0.48 -20.24
C VAL A 133 -12.20 0.28 -19.79
N LEU A 134 -12.34 1.59 -19.59
CA LEU A 134 -11.34 2.45 -18.97
C LEU A 134 -11.67 2.60 -17.48
N LYS A 135 -10.86 1.99 -16.62
CA LYS A 135 -10.88 2.23 -15.18
C LYS A 135 -9.97 3.40 -14.83
N SER A 136 -10.52 4.43 -14.19
CA SER A 136 -9.79 5.57 -13.65
C SER A 136 -9.80 5.51 -12.12
N ASP A 137 -8.63 5.58 -11.50
CA ASP A 137 -8.43 5.51 -10.04
C ASP A 137 -7.66 6.76 -9.56
N LEU A 138 -8.35 7.68 -8.91
CA LEU A 138 -7.79 8.90 -8.32
C LEU A 138 -7.69 8.72 -6.80
N ARG A 139 -6.55 9.12 -6.25
CA ARG A 139 -6.26 9.04 -4.81
C ARG A 139 -5.60 10.33 -4.35
N TYR A 140 -6.06 10.86 -3.23
CA TYR A 140 -5.42 11.94 -2.51
C TYR A 140 -5.28 11.56 -1.04
N TYR A 141 -4.10 11.77 -0.49
CA TYR A 141 -3.80 11.61 0.92
C TYR A 141 -3.29 12.92 1.48
N ARG A 142 -3.74 13.28 2.67
CA ARG A 142 -3.22 14.37 3.49
C ARG A 142 -2.81 13.82 4.86
N SER A 143 -1.51 13.74 5.10
CA SER A 143 -0.94 13.22 6.34
C SER A 143 -0.25 14.32 7.12
N ARG A 144 -0.53 14.43 8.41
CA ARG A 144 0.05 15.44 9.32
C ARG A 144 0.45 14.81 10.64
N ASP A 145 1.37 15.45 11.34
CA ASP A 145 1.81 15.03 12.67
C ASP A 145 0.65 14.96 13.66
N ASN A 146 0.78 14.06 14.63
CA ASN A 146 -0.17 13.90 15.73
C ASN A 146 0.61 13.59 17.01
N GLY A 147 0.22 14.21 18.12
CA GLY A 147 0.82 13.97 19.43
C GLY A 147 2.34 14.19 19.45
N SER A 148 3.08 13.19 19.95
CA SER A 148 4.53 13.30 20.17
C SER A 148 5.35 13.57 18.90
N ASN A 149 4.92 13.12 17.71
CA ASN A 149 5.59 13.43 16.45
C ASN A 149 5.67 14.95 16.17
N GLY A 150 4.76 15.75 16.72
CA GLY A 150 4.74 17.20 16.50
C GLY A 150 5.84 17.97 17.22
N ASN A 151 6.56 17.36 18.18
CA ASN A 151 7.56 18.07 18.99
C ASN A 151 8.67 17.20 19.59
N THR A 152 8.62 15.88 19.46
CA THR A 152 9.57 14.95 20.06
C THR A 152 10.33 14.19 18.98
N SER A 153 11.63 14.46 18.84
CA SER A 153 12.46 13.93 17.76
C SER A 153 12.52 12.40 17.66
N ALA A 154 12.30 11.70 18.77
CA ALA A 154 12.25 10.24 18.77
C ALA A 154 11.04 9.66 18.00
N TYR A 155 9.98 10.45 17.80
CA TYR A 155 8.77 10.06 17.07
C TYR A 155 8.77 10.51 15.60
N TYR A 156 9.81 11.23 15.16
CA TYR A 156 9.92 11.74 13.80
C TYR A 156 9.98 10.63 12.73
N THR A 157 9.46 10.94 11.55
CA THR A 157 9.47 10.05 10.39
C THR A 157 10.61 10.41 9.44
N SER A 158 10.92 9.52 8.50
CA SER A 158 11.88 9.77 7.42
C SER A 158 11.38 10.85 6.46
N GLY A 159 12.31 11.57 5.85
CA GLY A 159 12.00 12.58 4.82
C GLY A 159 13.21 13.46 4.53
N TYR A 160 12.95 14.63 3.97
CA TYR A 160 13.93 15.67 3.70
C TYR A 160 13.41 16.99 4.25
N TYR A 161 14.10 17.51 5.27
CA TYR A 161 13.70 18.74 5.97
C TYR A 161 14.82 19.77 5.86
N ASP A 162 14.59 20.80 5.07
CA ASP A 162 15.49 21.96 4.98
C ASP A 162 15.19 22.96 6.11
N ASN A 163 16.04 22.96 7.12
CA ASN A 163 15.93 23.87 8.27
C ASN A 163 16.80 25.14 8.10
N GLY A 164 17.29 25.44 6.89
CA GLY A 164 18.07 26.64 6.56
C GLY A 164 19.52 26.67 7.03
N ALA A 165 19.92 25.79 7.96
CA ALA A 165 21.32 25.63 8.39
C ALA A 165 21.95 24.35 7.82
N LYS A 166 21.23 23.23 7.91
CA LYS A 166 21.65 21.92 7.42
C LYS A 166 20.42 21.04 7.27
N PRO A 167 20.26 20.32 6.14
CA PRO A 167 19.12 19.44 5.94
C PRO A 167 19.21 18.26 6.91
N VAL A 168 18.06 17.74 7.34
CA VAL A 168 17.97 16.53 8.17
C VAL A 168 17.07 15.47 7.53
N ALA A 169 17.38 14.19 7.76
CA ALA A 169 16.65 13.06 7.17
C ALA A 169 15.39 12.66 7.96
N SER A 170 15.04 13.41 9.01
CA SER A 170 13.92 13.06 9.89
C SER A 170 13.27 14.28 10.52
N GLY A 171 11.95 14.28 10.58
CA GLY A 171 11.14 15.39 11.09
C GLY A 171 9.68 15.02 11.31
N LYS A 172 8.84 16.05 11.44
CA LYS A 172 7.39 15.90 11.62
C LYS A 172 6.75 15.34 10.36
N VAL A 173 5.67 14.59 10.51
CA VAL A 173 4.88 14.15 9.36
C VAL A 173 4.23 15.38 8.68
N ASP A 174 4.59 15.61 7.42
CA ASP A 174 3.98 16.58 6.53
C ASP A 174 4.03 16.05 5.11
N ASN A 175 2.93 15.43 4.68
CA ASN A 175 2.85 14.82 3.36
C ASN A 175 1.46 14.98 2.75
N ASP A 176 1.41 15.47 1.52
CA ASP A 176 0.25 15.41 0.63
C ASP A 176 0.63 14.54 -0.58
N LEU A 177 -0.05 13.41 -0.78
CA LEU A 177 0.20 12.47 -1.87
C LEU A 177 -0.98 12.45 -2.83
N TYR A 178 -0.70 12.66 -4.11
CA TYR A 178 -1.67 12.62 -5.20
C TYR A 178 -1.30 11.47 -6.14
N SER A 179 -2.28 10.66 -6.53
CA SER A 179 -2.06 9.56 -7.47
C SER A 179 -3.22 9.43 -8.43
N TYR A 180 -2.91 9.18 -9.69
CA TYR A 180 -3.85 8.78 -10.73
C TYR A 180 -3.35 7.53 -11.45
N LEU A 181 -4.23 6.56 -11.67
CA LEU A 181 -3.97 5.40 -12.50
C LEU A 181 -5.15 5.14 -13.44
N ALA A 182 -4.87 5.12 -14.74
CA ALA A 182 -5.79 4.72 -15.80
C ALA A 182 -5.43 3.31 -16.27
N LEU A 183 -6.43 2.44 -16.41
CA LEU A 183 -6.31 1.09 -16.95
C LEU A 183 -7.37 0.87 -18.03
N TYR A 184 -6.97 0.66 -19.28
CA TYR A 184 -7.87 0.31 -20.37
C TYR A 184 -7.78 -1.18 -20.69
N SER A 185 -8.88 -1.91 -20.49
CA SER A 185 -8.96 -3.35 -20.74
C SER A 185 -9.85 -3.65 -21.95
N VAL A 186 -9.33 -4.42 -22.91
CA VAL A 186 -10.03 -4.83 -24.14
C VAL A 186 -9.47 -6.14 -24.67
N ALA A 187 -10.34 -7.09 -25.04
CA ALA A 187 -9.95 -8.35 -25.68
C ALA A 187 -8.79 -9.11 -25.01
N GLY A 188 -8.73 -9.08 -23.66
CA GLY A 188 -7.67 -9.73 -22.87
C GLY A 188 -6.46 -8.85 -22.59
N HIS A 189 -6.24 -7.79 -23.35
CA HIS A 189 -5.20 -6.80 -23.09
C HIS A 189 -5.65 -5.84 -21.99
N THR A 190 -4.71 -5.40 -21.15
CA THR A 190 -4.88 -4.26 -20.26
C THR A 190 -3.68 -3.34 -20.39
N PHE A 191 -3.91 -2.10 -20.80
CA PHE A 191 -2.90 -1.04 -20.90
C PHE A 191 -3.08 -0.09 -19.72
N GLY A 192 -1.99 0.30 -19.07
CA GLY A 192 -2.04 1.20 -17.93
C GLY A 192 -1.06 2.35 -18.03
N ALA A 193 -1.48 3.52 -17.57
CA ALA A 193 -0.63 4.68 -17.37
C ALA A 193 -1.03 5.38 -16.08
N GLY A 194 -0.06 5.83 -15.29
CA GLY A 194 -0.33 6.51 -14.04
C GLY A 194 0.76 7.47 -13.64
N TYR A 195 0.43 8.34 -12.70
CA TYR A 195 1.33 9.33 -12.14
C TYR A 195 1.03 9.51 -10.65
N GLN A 196 2.07 9.58 -9.84
CA GLN A 196 2.01 9.85 -8.41
C GLN A 196 2.99 10.97 -8.07
N TYR A 197 2.58 11.83 -7.14
CA TYR A 197 3.36 12.96 -6.67
C TYR A 197 3.21 13.11 -5.15
N THR A 198 4.33 13.24 -4.46
CA THR A 198 4.39 13.56 -3.03
C THR A 198 4.86 15.00 -2.83
N LYS A 199 4.13 15.75 -2.01
CA LYS A 199 4.45 17.11 -1.59
C LYS A 199 4.59 17.14 -0.07
N GLY A 200 5.53 17.95 0.41
CA GLY A 200 5.83 18.08 1.84
C GLY A 200 7.16 17.43 2.19
N ASP A 201 7.64 17.72 3.38
CA ASP A 201 8.99 17.39 3.82
C ASP A 201 9.14 15.90 4.24
N SER A 202 8.03 15.24 4.57
CA SER A 202 8.07 13.85 5.01
C SER A 202 7.82 12.86 3.87
N ASP A 203 8.39 11.65 4.01
CA ASP A 203 7.92 10.49 3.27
C ASP A 203 6.43 10.27 3.57
N PHE A 204 5.72 9.57 2.68
CA PHE A 204 4.34 9.18 2.93
C PHE A 204 4.29 8.23 4.14
N PRO A 205 3.52 8.53 5.20
CA PRO A 205 3.44 7.66 6.36
C PRO A 205 2.43 6.53 6.16
N TRP A 206 2.80 5.34 6.62
CA TRP A 206 1.89 4.21 6.81
C TRP A 206 2.39 3.34 7.97
N ILE A 207 1.52 2.47 8.48
CA ILE A 207 1.87 1.52 9.54
C ILE A 207 3.01 0.60 9.07
N ASN A 208 4.17 0.72 9.70
CA ASN A 208 5.38 0.00 9.34
C ASN A 208 6.25 -0.29 10.57
N GLN A 209 6.24 -1.55 11.02
CA GLN A 209 7.05 -2.02 12.16
C GLN A 209 8.52 -2.26 11.78
N GLY A 210 8.83 -2.36 10.49
CA GLY A 210 10.16 -2.68 9.95
C GLY A 210 10.26 -4.08 9.33
N ASP A 211 9.26 -4.95 9.58
CA ASP A 211 9.24 -6.36 9.16
C ASP A 211 8.63 -6.61 7.76
N GLY A 212 8.56 -5.55 6.97
CA GLY A 212 7.92 -5.55 5.65
C GLY A 212 6.41 -5.33 5.73
N SER A 213 5.98 -4.19 5.19
CA SER A 213 4.62 -3.69 5.21
C SER A 213 4.19 -3.27 3.80
N SER A 214 2.90 -3.01 3.63
CA SER A 214 2.32 -2.49 2.39
C SER A 214 1.48 -1.26 2.68
N ASN A 215 1.30 -0.45 1.65
CA ASN A 215 0.40 0.69 1.68
C ASN A 215 -0.55 0.65 0.47
N SER A 216 -1.49 1.59 0.46
CA SER A 216 -2.52 1.67 -0.57
C SER A 216 -2.19 2.71 -1.64
N THR A 217 -0.90 2.98 -1.91
CA THR A 217 -0.50 3.79 -3.06
C THR A 217 -0.59 2.98 -4.36
N THR A 218 -0.68 3.66 -5.50
CA THR A 218 -0.69 2.94 -6.79
C THR A 218 0.70 2.46 -7.19
N THR A 219 1.74 2.94 -6.52
CA THR A 219 3.15 2.61 -6.76
C THR A 219 3.72 1.61 -5.76
N ASP A 220 2.89 0.98 -4.92
CA ASP A 220 3.32 -0.11 -4.04
C ASP A 220 3.63 -1.38 -4.87
N MET A 221 4.92 -1.59 -5.16
CA MET A 221 5.43 -2.64 -6.05
C MET A 221 6.20 -3.72 -5.29
N GLN A 222 6.83 -4.65 -6.01
CA GLN A 222 7.47 -5.81 -5.41
C GLN A 222 8.60 -5.45 -4.45
N ILE A 223 9.44 -4.47 -4.81
CA ILE A 223 10.58 -4.00 -4.03
C ILE A 223 10.24 -2.64 -3.39
N GLN A 224 9.98 -1.60 -4.18
CA GLN A 224 9.79 -0.23 -3.69
C GLN A 224 8.32 0.19 -3.58
N LYS A 225 8.15 1.40 -3.03
CA LYS A 225 6.85 2.06 -2.82
C LYS A 225 6.75 3.43 -3.52
N PHE A 226 7.87 4.02 -3.94
CA PHE A 226 7.94 5.33 -4.62
C PHE A 226 7.15 6.42 -3.88
N ALA A 227 7.48 6.58 -2.60
CA ALA A 227 6.69 7.31 -1.63
C ALA A 227 7.56 8.26 -0.78
N ARG A 228 8.73 8.66 -1.30
CA ARG A 228 9.67 9.54 -0.61
C ARG A 228 9.23 10.99 -0.67
N ALA A 229 9.75 11.83 0.22
CA ALA A 229 9.56 13.28 0.16
C ALA A 229 9.96 13.83 -1.22
N GLY A 230 9.09 14.66 -1.82
CA GLY A 230 9.31 15.31 -3.12
C GLY A 230 9.18 14.44 -4.38
N GLU A 231 9.12 13.12 -4.22
CA GLU A 231 9.15 12.15 -5.31
C GLU A 231 7.98 12.29 -6.30
N ARG A 232 8.33 12.18 -7.59
CA ARG A 232 7.42 12.19 -8.73
C ARG A 232 7.61 10.93 -9.55
N THR A 233 6.54 10.13 -9.64
CA THR A 233 6.62 8.78 -10.20
C THR A 233 5.58 8.58 -11.28
N TRP A 234 6.02 8.41 -12.52
CA TRP A 234 5.16 7.91 -13.59
C TRP A 234 5.28 6.40 -13.69
N GLN A 235 4.23 5.77 -14.19
CA GLN A 235 4.18 4.33 -14.39
C GLN A 235 3.46 3.94 -15.67
N ALA A 236 3.92 2.87 -16.30
CA ALA A 236 3.31 2.22 -17.45
C ALA A 236 3.08 0.75 -17.12
N ARG A 237 1.92 0.22 -17.53
CA ARG A 237 1.53 -1.17 -17.28
C ARG A 237 1.04 -1.83 -18.56
N TYR A 238 1.34 -3.12 -18.69
CA TYR A 238 0.71 -3.98 -19.68
C TYR A 238 0.43 -5.33 -19.06
N ALA A 239 -0.75 -5.89 -19.32
CA ALA A 239 -1.09 -7.25 -18.94
C ALA A 239 -1.93 -7.93 -20.02
N TYR A 240 -1.88 -9.26 -20.03
CA TYR A 240 -2.65 -10.09 -20.96
C TYR A 240 -3.25 -11.31 -20.25
N ASP A 241 -4.54 -11.55 -20.50
CA ASP A 241 -5.26 -12.76 -20.14
C ASP A 241 -5.34 -13.70 -21.35
N PHE A 242 -4.60 -14.81 -21.28
CA PHE A 242 -4.47 -15.76 -22.38
C PHE A 242 -5.69 -16.66 -22.56
N ALA A 243 -6.71 -16.56 -21.70
CA ALA A 243 -8.01 -17.18 -21.95
C ALA A 243 -8.59 -16.74 -23.31
N LYS A 244 -8.27 -15.53 -23.77
CA LYS A 244 -8.70 -14.99 -25.07
C LYS A 244 -8.05 -15.66 -26.28
N VAL A 245 -6.98 -16.41 -26.08
CA VAL A 245 -6.28 -17.18 -27.13
C VAL A 245 -6.22 -18.67 -26.80
N GLY A 246 -7.14 -19.15 -25.97
CA GLY A 246 -7.31 -20.59 -25.72
C GLY A 246 -6.42 -21.18 -24.63
N VAL A 247 -5.73 -20.36 -23.82
CA VAL A 247 -4.95 -20.84 -22.67
C VAL A 247 -5.55 -20.28 -21.37
N PRO A 248 -6.75 -20.75 -20.95
CA PRO A 248 -7.39 -20.27 -19.73
C PRO A 248 -6.53 -20.53 -18.50
N GLY A 249 -6.48 -19.55 -17.60
CA GLY A 249 -5.69 -19.61 -16.37
C GLY A 249 -4.27 -19.05 -16.51
N LEU A 250 -3.76 -18.83 -17.73
CA LEU A 250 -2.47 -18.19 -17.97
C LEU A 250 -2.64 -16.67 -18.06
N THR A 251 -1.84 -15.94 -17.29
CA THR A 251 -1.77 -14.48 -17.31
C THR A 251 -0.33 -14.02 -17.27
N ALA A 252 -0.03 -12.92 -17.96
CA ALA A 252 1.27 -12.26 -17.87
C ALA A 252 1.10 -10.76 -17.78
N GLY A 253 2.04 -10.09 -17.12
CA GLY A 253 2.05 -8.64 -17.05
C GLY A 253 3.41 -8.07 -16.73
N VAL A 254 3.60 -6.82 -17.11
CA VAL A 254 4.76 -5.99 -16.81
C VAL A 254 4.31 -4.63 -16.31
N VAL A 255 5.01 -4.13 -15.29
CA VAL A 255 4.89 -2.77 -14.79
C VAL A 255 6.27 -2.13 -14.82
N TYR A 256 6.36 -0.90 -15.31
CA TYR A 256 7.55 -0.07 -15.20
C TYR A 256 7.19 1.22 -14.49
N LEU A 257 8.00 1.63 -13.51
CA LEU A 257 7.84 2.86 -12.76
C LEU A 257 9.17 3.60 -12.74
N ARG A 258 9.11 4.93 -12.79
CA ARG A 258 10.30 5.77 -12.61
C ARG A 258 9.96 6.96 -11.73
N GLY A 259 10.61 6.97 -10.57
CA GLY A 259 10.65 8.06 -9.60
C GLY A 259 11.77 9.05 -9.90
N SER A 260 11.51 10.31 -9.62
CA SER A 260 12.42 11.44 -9.81
C SER A 260 12.15 12.50 -8.75
N ASN A 261 12.99 13.54 -8.69
CA ASN A 261 12.86 14.62 -7.70
C ASN A 261 12.96 14.13 -6.25
N ILE A 262 13.77 13.10 -6.02
CA ILE A 262 14.01 12.59 -4.67
C ILE A 262 15.13 13.40 -4.05
N ASP A 263 14.77 14.18 -3.04
CA ASP A 263 15.73 14.90 -2.21
C ASP A 263 15.98 14.10 -0.93
N THR A 264 17.25 13.95 -0.56
CA THR A 264 17.64 13.18 0.63
C THR A 264 18.93 13.73 1.24
N VAL A 265 19.29 13.22 2.41
CA VAL A 265 20.42 13.70 3.22
C VAL A 265 21.39 12.57 3.45
N VAL A 266 22.66 12.77 3.07
CA VAL A 266 23.75 11.81 3.35
C VAL A 266 24.89 12.48 4.08
N SER A 267 25.25 11.95 5.25
CA SER A 267 26.28 12.54 6.12
C SER A 267 26.02 14.02 6.44
N GLY A 268 24.75 14.42 6.38
CA GLY A 268 24.31 15.80 6.58
C GLY A 268 24.54 16.74 5.39
N ALA A 269 24.90 16.23 4.21
CA ALA A 269 24.93 16.99 2.98
C ALA A 269 23.66 16.75 2.16
N ASP A 270 23.22 17.78 1.45
CA ASP A 270 22.14 17.70 0.47
C ASP A 270 22.49 16.75 -0.67
N THR A 271 21.54 15.88 -1.00
CA THR A 271 21.59 15.07 -2.22
C THR A 271 20.23 15.18 -2.89
N THR A 272 20.16 16.06 -3.89
CA THR A 272 18.90 16.43 -4.54
C THR A 272 18.73 15.79 -5.90
N GLY A 273 17.48 15.76 -6.38
CA GLY A 273 17.15 15.36 -7.74
C GLY A 273 17.43 13.89 -8.08
N ARG A 274 17.48 13.02 -7.06
CA ARG A 274 17.74 11.59 -7.22
C ARG A 274 16.59 10.88 -7.90
N THR A 275 16.91 9.73 -8.47
CA THR A 275 16.01 8.92 -9.28
C THR A 275 16.06 7.47 -8.86
N GLU A 276 14.94 6.80 -9.09
CA GLU A 276 14.84 5.35 -8.98
C GLU A 276 13.86 4.82 -10.03
N TRP A 277 14.05 3.58 -10.46
CA TRP A 277 13.09 2.92 -11.33
C TRP A 277 12.98 1.43 -11.00
N GLU A 278 11.80 0.87 -11.20
CA GLU A 278 11.51 -0.54 -10.97
C GLU A 278 10.77 -1.12 -12.16
N ARG A 279 11.16 -2.33 -12.57
CA ARG A 279 10.43 -3.14 -13.53
C ARG A 279 10.01 -4.45 -12.88
N ASP A 280 8.70 -4.68 -12.85
CA ASP A 280 8.08 -5.90 -12.35
C ASP A 280 7.49 -6.71 -13.50
N ILE A 281 7.84 -7.98 -13.59
CA ILE A 281 7.25 -8.96 -14.50
C ILE A 281 6.55 -10.01 -13.65
N THR A 282 5.32 -10.36 -14.02
CA THR A 282 4.57 -11.48 -13.42
C THR A 282 4.09 -12.40 -14.53
N LEU A 283 4.36 -13.70 -14.36
CA LEU A 283 3.79 -14.78 -15.17
C LEU A 283 3.10 -15.74 -14.20
N ALA A 284 1.81 -15.98 -14.38
CA ALA A 284 1.04 -16.85 -13.51
C ALA A 284 0.16 -17.80 -14.31
N TYR A 285 0.08 -19.05 -13.87
CA TYR A 285 -0.78 -20.07 -14.44
C TYR A 285 -1.54 -20.81 -13.34
N VAL A 286 -2.86 -20.79 -13.39
CA VAL A 286 -3.72 -21.60 -12.52
C VAL A 286 -4.43 -22.64 -13.36
N ILE A 287 -4.27 -23.92 -12.99
CA ILE A 287 -4.91 -25.03 -13.70
C ILE A 287 -6.44 -24.86 -13.57
N PRO A 288 -7.16 -24.69 -14.70
CA PRO A 288 -8.58 -24.30 -14.66
C PRO A 288 -9.52 -25.49 -14.37
N GLU A 289 -9.10 -26.71 -14.73
CA GLU A 289 -9.94 -27.92 -14.67
C GLU A 289 -9.12 -29.20 -14.46
N GLY A 290 -9.81 -30.32 -14.27
CA GLY A 290 -9.20 -31.64 -14.04
C GLY A 290 -8.70 -31.87 -12.60
N PRO A 291 -7.93 -32.95 -12.37
CA PRO A 291 -7.54 -33.39 -11.03
C PRO A 291 -6.66 -32.41 -10.25
N LEU A 292 -5.95 -31.52 -10.96
CA LEU A 292 -5.08 -30.49 -10.38
C LEU A 292 -5.72 -29.10 -10.42
N LYS A 293 -7.03 -28.99 -10.64
CA LYS A 293 -7.75 -27.72 -10.63
C LYS A 293 -7.43 -26.92 -9.36
N ASN A 294 -7.14 -25.63 -9.50
CA ASN A 294 -6.68 -24.71 -8.45
C ASN A 294 -5.19 -24.82 -8.08
N LEU A 295 -4.41 -25.70 -8.70
CA LEU A 295 -2.95 -25.65 -8.59
C LEU A 295 -2.44 -24.46 -9.40
N GLY A 296 -1.79 -23.54 -8.71
CA GLY A 296 -1.27 -22.29 -9.24
C GLY A 296 0.25 -22.24 -9.19
N PHE A 297 0.83 -21.71 -10.25
CA PHE A 297 2.25 -21.37 -10.36
C PHE A 297 2.35 -19.88 -10.67
N ALA A 298 3.24 -19.18 -9.98
CA ALA A 298 3.55 -17.81 -10.31
C ALA A 298 5.06 -17.57 -10.23
N TRP A 299 5.60 -16.97 -11.29
CA TRP A 299 6.92 -16.36 -11.28
C TRP A 299 6.77 -14.84 -11.29
N LYS A 300 7.45 -14.20 -10.34
CA LYS A 300 7.58 -12.75 -10.30
C LYS A 300 9.05 -12.37 -10.33
N ASN A 301 9.42 -11.45 -11.21
CA ASN A 301 10.75 -10.87 -11.31
C ASN A 301 10.65 -9.36 -11.12
N ALA A 302 11.47 -8.79 -10.25
CA ALA A 302 11.58 -7.36 -10.04
C ALA A 302 13.03 -6.93 -10.19
N MET A 303 13.24 -5.82 -10.88
CA MET A 303 14.55 -5.18 -11.10
C MET A 303 14.41 -3.73 -10.68
N TRP A 304 15.07 -3.35 -9.60
CA TRP A 304 15.08 -1.99 -9.06
C TRP A 304 16.47 -1.38 -9.16
N ARG A 305 16.56 -0.15 -9.65
CA ARG A 305 17.80 0.60 -9.81
C ARG A 305 17.63 2.02 -9.29
N THR A 306 18.70 2.56 -8.69
CA THR A 306 18.65 3.90 -8.08
C THR A 306 20.01 4.59 -8.05
N ASP A 307 20.00 5.92 -8.10
CA ASP A 307 21.18 6.77 -7.85
C ASP A 307 21.16 7.41 -6.44
N ILE A 308 20.20 7.01 -5.60
CA ILE A 308 20.09 7.44 -4.21
C ILE A 308 21.32 6.97 -3.45
N THR A 309 21.99 7.89 -2.78
CA THR A 309 23.24 7.60 -2.09
C THR A 309 23.00 6.64 -0.93
N ASN A 310 23.87 5.64 -0.76
CA ASN A 310 23.76 4.53 0.21
C ASN A 310 22.58 3.55 -0.01
N ALA A 311 21.77 3.74 -1.04
CA ALA A 311 20.88 2.70 -1.53
C ALA A 311 21.66 1.74 -2.44
N ARG A 312 21.18 0.50 -2.56
CA ARG A 312 21.78 -0.52 -3.43
C ARG A 312 20.74 -1.00 -4.42
N ASP A 313 21.16 -1.14 -5.67
CA ASP A 313 20.38 -1.84 -6.69
C ASP A 313 19.96 -3.23 -6.19
N GLN A 314 18.77 -3.66 -6.60
CA GLN A 314 18.20 -4.93 -6.16
C GLN A 314 17.51 -5.67 -7.31
N ASP A 315 17.78 -6.96 -7.40
CA ASP A 315 17.05 -7.90 -8.24
C ASP A 315 16.38 -8.95 -7.35
N GLU A 316 15.09 -9.22 -7.58
CA GLU A 316 14.32 -10.16 -6.78
C GLU A 316 13.50 -11.11 -7.64
N ASN A 317 13.63 -12.42 -7.40
CA ASN A 317 12.76 -13.44 -7.99
C ASN A 317 11.90 -14.09 -6.91
N ARG A 318 10.62 -14.30 -7.21
CA ARG A 318 9.70 -15.10 -6.40
C ARG A 318 9.11 -16.19 -7.28
N LEU A 319 9.27 -17.45 -6.85
CA LEU A 319 8.62 -18.61 -7.43
C LEU A 319 7.62 -19.14 -6.40
N ILE A 320 6.34 -19.16 -6.77
CA ILE A 320 5.23 -19.47 -5.87
C ILE A 320 4.47 -20.64 -6.47
N VAL A 321 4.28 -21.68 -5.66
CA VAL A 321 3.36 -22.78 -5.94
C VAL A 321 2.29 -22.74 -4.87
N SER A 322 1.03 -22.65 -5.29
CA SER A 322 -0.12 -22.53 -4.39
C SER A 322 -1.19 -23.54 -4.75
N TYR A 323 -1.80 -24.18 -3.76
CA TYR A 323 -2.97 -25.03 -3.96
C TYR A 323 -4.00 -24.72 -2.88
N SER A 324 -5.25 -24.48 -3.31
CA SER A 324 -6.35 -24.17 -2.39
C SER A 324 -7.36 -25.32 -2.39
N ILE A 325 -7.53 -25.92 -1.21
CA ILE A 325 -8.49 -27.00 -0.96
C ILE A 325 -9.58 -26.46 -0.03
N PRO A 326 -10.84 -26.36 -0.49
CA PRO A 326 -11.96 -26.12 0.41
C PRO A 326 -12.08 -27.29 1.39
N LEU A 327 -12.04 -27.00 2.68
CA LEU A 327 -12.22 -28.02 3.73
C LEU A 327 -13.67 -28.10 4.23
N LEU A 328 -14.50 -27.11 3.92
CA LEU A 328 -15.90 -26.98 4.30
C LEU A 328 -16.72 -26.31 3.19
#